data_AF-A0A7R9ICJ5-F1
#
_entry.id   AF-A0A7R9ICJ5-F1
#
_cell.length_a   1.000
_cell.length_b   1.000
_cell.length_c   1.000
_cell.angle_alpha   90.00
_cell.angle_beta   90.00
_cell.angle_gamma   90.00
#
_symmetry.space_group_name_H-M   'P 1'
#
loop_
_entity.id
_entity.type
_entity.pdbx_description
1 polymer ?
#
loop_
_entity_poly.entity_id
_entity_poly.type
_entity_poly.pdbx_seq_one_letter_code
_entity_poly.pdbx_strand_id
1 'polypeptide(L)'
;MPKPRLFTLGRGRYYRDQSGLLVLDVGVFTAALEYAADVKAEVIGKPQPDFFHSAILEMGVKPEEVVMVGDDVVSDIGGAQSCGLKGVLVRTGKWHTLVPTADGALAPIAQLAAPNSRNADKYRRNKLCIYLNGVGQVPWQENSVRRRREGEE
;
A
#
# COMPACT_ATOMS: atom_id res chain seq x y z
N MET A 1 14.12 35.96 5.37
CA MET A 1 13.04 35.38 4.54
C MET A 1 12.39 34.25 5.34
N PRO A 2 11.07 34.04 5.27
CA PRO A 2 10.45 32.87 5.91
C PRO A 2 11.05 31.59 5.34
N LYS A 3 11.27 30.58 6.20
CA LYS A 3 11.79 29.27 5.78
C LYS A 3 10.77 28.62 4.82
N PRO A 4 11.16 28.19 3.61
CA PRO A 4 10.21 27.64 2.64
C PRO A 4 9.59 26.35 3.19
N ARG A 5 8.32 26.09 2.85
CA ARG A 5 7.68 24.79 3.12
C ARG A 5 7.89 23.88 1.92
N LEU A 6 8.31 22.65 2.20
CA LEU A 6 8.46 21.60 1.19
C LEU A 6 7.43 20.52 1.45
N PHE A 7 6.68 20.15 0.42
CA PHE A 7 5.72 19.06 0.49
C PHE A 7 6.15 17.92 -0.45
N THR A 8 5.81 16.70 -0.08
CA THR A 8 6.03 15.51 -0.90
C THR A 8 4.84 14.57 -0.85
N LEU A 9 4.60 13.84 -1.94
CA LEU A 9 3.54 12.83 -2.01
C LEU A 9 3.94 11.53 -1.28
N GLY A 10 5.22 11.33 -0.99
CA GLY A 10 5.67 10.11 -0.34
C GLY A 10 7.18 10.04 -0.19
N ARG A 11 7.64 8.96 0.43
CA ARG A 11 9.08 8.68 0.63
C ARG A 11 9.52 7.41 -0.09
N GLY A 12 8.81 7.04 -1.16
CA GLY A 12 9.17 5.92 -2.00
C GLY A 12 10.57 6.12 -2.58
N ARG A 13 11.42 5.08 -2.51
CA ARG A 13 12.79 5.13 -3.02
C ARG A 13 12.82 4.82 -4.52
N TYR A 14 12.06 3.83 -4.92
CA TYR A 14 11.97 3.33 -6.28
C TYR A 14 10.62 2.63 -6.49
N TYR A 15 10.22 2.53 -7.76
CA TYR A 15 9.13 1.68 -8.22
C TYR A 15 9.62 0.82 -9.39
N ARG A 16 8.81 -0.16 -9.79
CA ARG A 16 9.11 -1.05 -10.92
C ARG A 16 8.24 -0.61 -12.10
N ASP A 17 8.87 -0.30 -13.23
CA ASP A 17 8.15 0.15 -14.42
C ASP A 17 7.54 -1.03 -15.21
N GLN A 18 6.87 -0.73 -16.33
CA GLN A 18 6.23 -1.74 -17.18
C GLN A 18 7.23 -2.74 -17.79
N SER A 19 8.51 -2.37 -17.92
CA SER A 19 9.57 -3.24 -18.41
C SER A 19 10.17 -4.13 -17.31
N GLY A 20 9.79 -3.91 -16.06
CA GLY A 20 10.29 -4.63 -14.89
C GLY A 20 11.56 -4.01 -14.28
N LEU A 21 12.05 -2.90 -14.82
CA LEU A 21 13.23 -2.19 -14.33
C LEU A 21 12.88 -1.31 -13.12
N LEU A 22 13.86 -1.12 -12.23
CA LEU A 22 13.72 -0.23 -11.08
C LEU A 22 13.98 1.22 -11.50
N VAL A 23 13.02 2.09 -11.21
CA VAL A 23 13.08 3.52 -11.50
C VAL A 23 12.98 4.30 -10.19
N LEU A 24 13.74 5.39 -10.09
CA LEU A 24 13.73 6.27 -8.93
C LEU A 24 12.34 6.89 -8.71
N ASP A 25 11.91 6.92 -7.45
CA ASP A 25 10.62 7.49 -7.05
C ASP A 25 10.82 8.85 -6.34
N VAL A 26 9.74 9.57 -6.04
CA VAL A 26 9.76 10.95 -5.52
C VAL A 26 10.59 11.13 -4.24
N GLY A 27 10.77 10.08 -3.44
CA GLY A 27 11.48 10.16 -2.16
C GLY A 27 12.96 10.49 -2.31
N VAL A 28 13.64 10.05 -3.38
CA VAL A 28 15.05 10.42 -3.60
C VAL A 28 15.22 11.88 -3.98
N PHE A 29 14.33 12.42 -4.82
CA PHE A 29 14.32 13.83 -5.16
C PHE A 29 13.94 14.69 -3.94
N THR A 30 13.00 14.21 -3.13
CA THR A 30 12.64 14.84 -1.85
C THR A 30 13.86 14.94 -0.95
N ALA A 31 14.63 13.86 -0.76
CA ALA A 31 15.83 13.87 0.07
C ALA A 31 16.90 14.85 -0.45
N ALA A 32 17.10 14.94 -1.76
CA ALA A 32 18.01 15.91 -2.37
C ALA A 32 17.57 17.36 -2.11
N LEU A 33 16.27 17.65 -2.24
CA LEU A 33 15.71 18.97 -1.97
C LEU A 33 15.75 19.31 -0.47
N GLU A 34 15.46 18.36 0.42
CA GLU A 34 15.58 18.54 1.87
C GLU A 34 17.00 18.95 2.26
N TYR A 35 17.99 18.29 1.67
CA TYR A 35 19.40 18.60 1.89
C TYR A 35 19.77 19.99 1.35
N ALA A 36 19.41 20.29 0.11
CA ALA A 36 19.77 21.55 -0.54
C ALA A 36 19.09 22.78 0.11
N ALA A 37 17.85 22.61 0.59
CA ALA A 37 17.07 23.70 1.18
C ALA A 37 17.18 23.78 2.72
N ASP A 38 17.87 22.84 3.37
CA ASP A 38 17.87 22.67 4.83
C ASP A 38 16.45 22.63 5.44
N VAL A 39 15.51 21.98 4.77
CA VAL A 39 14.08 21.90 5.18
C VAL A 39 13.65 20.45 5.21
N LYS A 40 12.80 20.09 6.17
CA LYS A 40 12.12 18.78 6.16
C LYS A 40 10.82 18.85 5.38
N ALA A 41 10.63 17.88 4.49
CA ALA A 41 9.44 17.76 3.68
C ALA A 41 8.30 17.18 4.51
N GLU A 42 7.14 17.83 4.40
CA GLU A 42 5.88 17.35 4.91
C GLU A 42 5.27 16.37 3.89
N VAL A 43 4.98 15.15 4.34
CA VAL A 43 4.36 14.13 3.48
C VAL A 43 2.86 14.38 3.50
N ILE A 44 2.24 14.51 2.33
CA ILE A 44 0.78 14.71 2.19
C ILE A 44 0.07 13.51 1.53
N GLY A 45 0.82 12.53 1.05
CA GLY A 45 0.27 11.29 0.51
C GLY A 45 0.21 10.16 1.53
N LYS A 46 -0.10 8.96 1.05
CA LYS A 46 -0.13 7.73 1.85
C LYS A 46 1.19 7.54 2.64
N PRO A 47 1.13 7.11 3.93
CA PRO A 47 -0.03 6.66 4.69
C PRO A 47 -0.74 7.76 5.50
N GLN A 48 -0.60 9.05 5.16
CA GLN A 48 -1.22 10.11 5.96
C GLN A 48 -2.75 9.98 6.00
N PRO A 49 -3.39 10.08 7.19
CA PRO A 49 -4.84 9.97 7.31
C PRO A 49 -5.61 10.96 6.44
N ASP A 50 -5.12 12.20 6.35
CA ASP A 50 -5.73 13.26 5.56
C ASP A 50 -5.87 12.89 4.08
N PHE A 51 -4.94 12.09 3.54
CA PHE A 51 -5.02 11.58 2.18
C PHE A 51 -6.26 10.67 1.98
N PHE A 52 -6.49 9.74 2.91
CA PHE A 52 -7.63 8.82 2.84
C PHE A 52 -8.95 9.53 3.15
N HIS A 53 -8.97 10.38 4.18
CA HIS A 53 -10.17 11.12 4.57
C HIS A 53 -10.61 12.10 3.48
N SER A 54 -9.68 12.73 2.76
CA SER A 54 -10.02 13.59 1.62
C SER A 54 -10.77 12.83 0.53
N ALA A 55 -10.29 11.62 0.18
CA ALA A 55 -10.96 10.78 -0.81
C ALA A 55 -12.34 10.28 -0.33
N ILE A 56 -12.48 9.89 0.94
CA ILE A 56 -13.76 9.46 1.51
C ILE A 56 -14.77 10.61 1.50
N LEU A 57 -14.32 11.80 1.91
CA LEU A 57 -15.15 13.01 1.94
C LEU A 57 -15.67 13.35 0.54
N GLU A 58 -14.82 13.27 -0.47
CA GLU A 58 -15.19 13.51 -1.87
C GLU A 58 -16.20 12.48 -2.38
N MET A 59 -16.07 11.21 -1.98
CA MET A 59 -17.02 10.15 -2.33
C MET A 59 -18.36 10.26 -1.58
N GLY A 60 -18.42 10.97 -0.45
CA GLY A 60 -19.63 11.13 0.35
C GLY A 60 -20.14 9.84 1.02
N VAL A 61 -19.26 8.85 1.22
CA VAL A 61 -19.56 7.54 1.83
C VAL A 61 -18.91 7.41 3.20
N LYS A 62 -19.32 6.41 3.98
CA LYS A 62 -18.66 6.13 5.26
C LYS A 62 -17.39 5.31 5.06
N PRO A 63 -16.36 5.45 5.93
CA PRO A 63 -15.13 4.66 5.84
C PRO A 63 -15.34 3.15 5.74
N GLU A 64 -16.37 2.59 6.40
CA GLU A 64 -16.62 1.14 6.44
C GLU A 64 -17.16 0.57 5.12
N GLU A 65 -17.66 1.46 4.25
CA GLU A 65 -18.17 1.18 2.90
C GLU A 65 -17.04 1.23 1.85
N VAL A 66 -15.84 1.68 2.24
CA VAL A 66 -14.69 1.84 1.33
C VAL A 66 -13.68 0.72 1.52
N VAL A 67 -13.15 0.26 0.38
CA VAL A 67 -12.05 -0.71 0.33
C VAL A 67 -10.86 -0.07 -0.39
N MET A 68 -9.71 -0.01 0.29
CA MET A 68 -8.44 0.34 -0.34
C MET A 68 -7.83 -0.90 -0.99
N VAL A 69 -7.54 -0.82 -2.29
CA VAL A 69 -6.81 -1.86 -3.02
C VAL A 69 -5.41 -1.34 -3.34
N GLY A 70 -4.38 -2.05 -2.90
CA GLY A 70 -2.98 -1.61 -3.05
C GLY A 70 -1.97 -2.75 -3.02
N ASP A 71 -0.73 -2.47 -3.38
CA ASP A 71 0.37 -3.44 -3.42
C ASP A 71 1.42 -3.20 -2.33
N ASP A 72 1.28 -2.11 -1.58
CA ASP A 72 2.17 -1.69 -0.50
C ASP A 72 1.49 -1.87 0.86
N VAL A 73 2.08 -2.73 1.70
CA VAL A 73 1.52 -3.11 3.00
C VAL A 73 1.40 -1.90 3.93
N VAL A 74 2.37 -0.99 3.90
CA VAL A 74 2.47 0.08 4.89
C VAL A 74 1.71 1.30 4.39
N SER A 75 2.00 1.74 3.18
CA SER A 75 1.40 2.97 2.64
C SER A 75 -0.06 2.78 2.25
N ASP A 76 -0.42 1.67 1.59
CA ASP A 76 -1.81 1.43 1.17
C ASP A 76 -2.62 0.83 2.30
N ILE A 77 -2.24 -0.36 2.74
CA ILE A 77 -3.07 -1.17 3.62
C ILE A 77 -3.03 -0.64 5.05
N GLY A 78 -1.84 -0.38 5.58
CA GLY A 78 -1.67 0.22 6.91
C GLY A 78 -2.32 1.59 7.03
N GLY A 79 -2.13 2.45 6.02
CA GLY A 79 -2.77 3.78 5.97
C GLY A 79 -4.29 3.71 5.87
N ALA A 80 -4.84 2.80 5.07
CA ALA A 80 -6.28 2.61 4.99
C ALA A 80 -6.89 2.09 6.30
N GLN A 81 -6.23 1.12 6.94
CA GLN A 81 -6.70 0.53 8.19
C GLN A 81 -6.69 1.53 9.35
N SER A 82 -5.69 2.41 9.43
CA SER A 82 -5.66 3.46 10.45
C SER A 82 -6.80 4.47 10.30
N CYS A 83 -7.40 4.55 9.12
CA CYS A 83 -8.52 5.43 8.80
C CYS A 83 -9.90 4.73 8.83
N GLY A 84 -9.95 3.45 9.25
CA GLY A 84 -11.20 2.69 9.35
C GLY A 84 -11.65 1.99 8.06
N LEU A 85 -10.87 2.07 6.98
CA LEU A 85 -11.18 1.39 5.72
C LEU A 85 -10.78 -0.08 5.79
N LYS A 86 -11.40 -0.89 4.94
CA LYS A 86 -10.95 -2.26 4.65
C LYS A 86 -9.78 -2.21 3.66
N GLY A 87 -8.79 -3.08 3.82
CA GLY A 87 -7.63 -3.17 2.92
C GLY A 87 -7.61 -4.47 2.13
N VAL A 88 -7.28 -4.38 0.84
CA VAL A 88 -7.05 -5.53 -0.05
C VAL A 88 -5.66 -5.38 -0.66
N LEU A 89 -4.76 -6.28 -0.27
CA LEU A 89 -3.41 -6.32 -0.81
C LEU A 89 -3.35 -7.19 -2.06
N VAL A 90 -2.96 -6.57 -3.16
CA VAL A 90 -2.65 -7.27 -4.41
C VAL A 90 -1.18 -7.65 -4.47
N ARG A 91 -0.89 -8.75 -5.17
CA ARG A 91 0.46 -9.29 -5.30
C ARG A 91 1.16 -8.86 -6.57
N THR A 92 0.62 -7.93 -7.36
CA THR A 92 1.22 -7.55 -8.66
C THR A 92 2.37 -6.55 -8.55
N GLY A 93 2.69 -6.03 -7.36
CA GLY A 93 3.71 -4.99 -7.17
C GLY A 93 4.69 -5.26 -6.02
N LYS A 94 4.91 -4.27 -5.16
CA LYS A 94 5.98 -4.23 -4.14
C LYS A 94 6.01 -5.43 -3.20
N TRP A 95 4.88 -6.07 -2.93
CA TRP A 95 4.78 -7.29 -2.12
C TRP A 95 5.72 -8.43 -2.56
N HIS A 96 6.00 -8.57 -3.86
CA HIS A 96 6.94 -9.58 -4.37
C HIS A 96 8.41 -9.13 -4.41
N THR A 97 8.70 -7.89 -3.99
CA THR A 97 10.08 -7.41 -3.97
C THR A 97 10.83 -8.12 -2.86
N LEU A 98 11.83 -8.90 -3.26
CA LEU A 98 12.84 -9.43 -2.36
C LEU A 98 13.73 -8.27 -1.91
N VAL A 99 13.88 -8.11 -0.61
CA VAL A 99 14.82 -7.16 -0.01
C VAL A 99 15.88 -7.93 0.77
N PRO A 100 17.13 -7.43 0.83
CA PRO A 100 18.15 -8.00 1.70
C PRO A 100 17.72 -7.94 3.16
N THR A 101 17.81 -9.05 3.87
CA THR A 101 17.66 -9.15 5.32
C THR A 101 18.96 -8.73 6.02
N ALA A 102 18.94 -8.63 7.36
CA ALA A 102 20.11 -8.23 8.15
C ALA A 102 21.32 -9.17 7.97
N ASP A 103 21.06 -10.44 7.63
CA ASP A 103 22.04 -11.49 7.29
C ASP A 103 22.35 -11.59 5.79
N GLY A 104 21.83 -10.67 4.97
CA GLY A 104 22.10 -10.59 3.53
C GLY A 104 21.29 -11.54 2.66
N ALA A 105 20.38 -12.34 3.23
CA ALA A 105 19.47 -13.19 2.47
C ALA A 105 18.39 -12.35 1.76
N LEU A 106 17.86 -12.85 0.64
CA LEU A 106 16.76 -12.20 -0.07
C LEU A 106 15.43 -12.72 0.48
N ALA A 107 14.68 -11.86 1.18
CA ALA A 107 13.35 -12.18 1.68
C ALA A 107 12.28 -11.26 1.08
N PRO A 108 11.07 -11.75 0.77
CA PRO A 108 9.97 -10.88 0.38
C PRO A 108 9.69 -9.84 1.47
N ILE A 109 9.41 -8.59 1.09
CA ILE A 109 8.97 -7.52 2.03
C ILE A 109 7.86 -8.00 2.97
N ALA A 110 6.95 -8.84 2.45
CA ALA A 110 5.88 -9.50 3.19
C ALA A 110 6.34 -10.22 4.48
N GLN A 111 7.50 -10.87 4.42
CA GLN A 111 8.01 -11.72 5.49
C GLN A 111 8.65 -10.90 6.61
N LEU A 112 9.14 -9.70 6.27
CA LEU A 112 9.65 -8.71 7.24
C LEU A 112 8.52 -7.92 7.90
N ALA A 113 7.38 -7.76 7.23
CA ALA A 113 6.22 -7.03 7.72
C ALA A 113 5.25 -7.90 8.56
N ALA A 114 5.42 -9.21 8.62
CA ALA A 114 4.54 -10.12 9.36
C ALA A 114 5.04 -10.33 10.82
N PRO A 115 4.36 -9.81 11.84
CA PRO A 115 4.89 -9.76 13.21
C PRO A 115 4.93 -11.11 13.96
N ASN A 116 4.51 -12.24 13.37
CA ASN A 116 4.66 -13.58 13.97
C ASN A 116 4.51 -14.73 12.95
N SER A 117 5.37 -15.73 13.07
CA SER A 117 5.57 -16.87 12.14
C SER A 117 4.36 -17.78 11.92
N ARG A 118 3.36 -17.77 12.82
CA ARG A 118 2.19 -18.66 12.75
C ARG A 118 1.19 -18.33 11.62
N ASN A 119 1.17 -17.11 11.11
CA ASN A 119 0.26 -16.74 10.00
C ASN A 119 0.93 -16.75 8.62
N ALA A 120 2.27 -16.90 8.54
CA ALA A 120 3.04 -16.79 7.30
C ALA A 120 2.57 -17.74 6.18
N ASP A 121 2.21 -18.99 6.53
CA ASP A 121 1.76 -19.99 5.55
C ASP A 121 0.35 -19.73 5.01
N LYS A 122 -0.48 -18.98 5.74
CA LYS A 122 -1.82 -18.58 5.27
C LYS A 122 -1.75 -17.50 4.18
N TYR A 123 -0.71 -16.65 4.23
CA TYR A 123 -0.45 -15.60 3.23
C TYR A 123 0.16 -16.12 1.92
N ARG A 124 0.67 -17.36 1.89
CA ARG A 124 1.33 -17.93 0.69
C ARG A 124 0.37 -18.40 -0.39
N ARG A 125 -0.82 -18.91 -0.04
CA ARG A 125 -1.65 -19.75 -0.93
C ARG A 125 -2.65 -19.03 -1.85
N ASN A 126 -3.04 -17.78 -1.58
CA ASN A 126 -4.02 -17.06 -2.42
C ASN A 126 -3.39 -15.90 -3.21
N LYS A 127 -3.88 -15.69 -4.44
CA LYS A 127 -3.46 -14.59 -5.34
C LYS A 127 -3.87 -13.19 -4.82
N LEU A 128 -4.81 -13.12 -3.87
CA LEU A 128 -5.31 -11.92 -3.22
C LEU A 128 -5.23 -12.10 -1.69
N CYS A 129 -4.61 -11.16 -0.98
CA CYS A 129 -4.58 -11.16 0.49
C CYS A 129 -5.49 -10.04 1.00
N ILE A 130 -6.64 -10.39 1.57
CA ILE A 130 -7.57 -9.42 2.16
C ILE A 130 -7.14 -9.17 3.61
N TYR A 131 -6.88 -7.91 3.94
CA TYR A 131 -6.57 -7.46 5.30
C TYR A 131 -7.82 -6.81 5.90
N LEU A 132 -8.66 -7.62 6.53
CA LEU A 132 -9.78 -7.13 7.33
C LEU A 132 -9.27 -6.80 8.73
N ASN A 133 -9.63 -5.61 9.23
CA ASN A 133 -9.33 -5.15 10.59
C ASN A 133 -9.68 -6.23 11.63
N GLY A 134 -8.98 -6.23 12.77
CA GLY A 134 -8.94 -7.25 13.84
C GLY A 134 -10.24 -7.71 14.52
N VAL A 135 -11.33 -7.88 13.78
CA VAL A 135 -12.59 -8.51 14.17
C VAL A 135 -12.89 -9.59 13.14
N GLY A 136 -12.44 -10.82 13.43
CA GLY A 136 -12.90 -12.03 12.75
C GLY A 136 -12.39 -12.24 11.32
N GLN A 137 -11.76 -13.38 11.11
CA GLN A 137 -11.49 -13.90 9.77
C GLN A 137 -12.83 -14.17 9.06
N VAL A 138 -13.10 -13.49 7.95
CA VAL A 138 -14.14 -13.92 7.01
C VAL A 138 -13.42 -14.56 5.82
N PRO A 139 -13.54 -15.88 5.59
CA PRO A 139 -13.04 -16.51 4.38
C PRO A 139 -13.74 -15.88 3.18
N TRP A 140 -12.99 -15.44 2.18
CA TRP A 140 -13.57 -15.03 0.90
C TRP A 140 -14.21 -16.28 0.27
N GLN A 141 -15.53 -16.26 0.12
CA GLN A 141 -16.23 -17.28 -0.68
C GLN A 141 -16.09 -16.92 -2.15
N GLU A 142 -15.63 -17.88 -2.95
CA GLU A 142 -15.22 -17.73 -4.35
C GLU A 142 -16.37 -17.46 -5.35
N ASN A 143 -17.54 -17.05 -4.89
CA ASN A 143 -18.74 -16.96 -5.71
C ASN A 143 -19.26 -15.54 -5.83
N SER A 144 -18.83 -14.82 -6.90
CA SER A 144 -19.73 -14.03 -7.79
C SER A 144 -18.97 -13.04 -8.69
N VAL A 145 -18.09 -13.54 -9.56
CA VAL A 145 -17.79 -12.84 -10.84
C VAL A 145 -17.88 -13.87 -11.96
N ARG A 146 -19.07 -14.47 -12.13
CA ARG A 146 -19.41 -15.09 -13.42
C ARG A 146 -19.77 -13.94 -14.35
N ARG A 147 -18.93 -13.71 -15.37
CA ARG A 147 -19.29 -12.96 -16.59
C ARG A 147 -20.68 -13.43 -17.02
N ARG A 148 -21.68 -12.54 -17.02
CA ARG A 148 -22.80 -12.69 -17.95
C ARG A 148 -22.17 -12.53 -19.34
N ARG A 149 -21.86 -13.66 -19.98
CA ARG A 149 -21.70 -13.68 -21.42
C ARG A 149 -23.09 -13.51 -22.02
N GLU A 150 -23.15 -12.58 -22.95
CA GLU A 150 -24.23 -12.25 -23.89
C GLU A 150 -25.06 -13.48 -24.30
N GLY A 151 -26.36 -13.25 -24.39
CA GLY A 151 -27.35 -14.21 -24.87
C GLY A 151 -28.74 -13.82 -24.42
N GLU A 152 -29.27 -12.73 -24.97
CA GLU A 152 -30.72 -12.49 -25.07
C GLU A 152 -31.06 -12.24 -26.55
N GLU A 153 -31.82 -13.20 -27.08
CA GLU A 153 -32.69 -13.31 -28.27
C GLU A 153 -32.36 -12.55 -29.57
#